data_AF-A0AAW4SRU3-F1
#
_entry.id   AF-A0AAW4SRU3-F1
#
_cell.length_a   1.000
_cell.length_b   1.000
_cell.length_c   1.000
_cell.angle_alpha   90.00
_cell.angle_beta   90.00
_cell.angle_gamma   90.00
#
_symmetry.space_group_name_H-M   'P 1'
#
loop_
_entity.id
_entity.type
_entity.pdbx_description
1 polymer ?
#
loop_
_entity_poly.entity_id
_entity_poly.type
_entity_poly.pdbx_seq_one_letter_code
_entity_poly.pdbx_strand_id
1 'polypeptide(L)'
;MKNIHYSVPDTLVGKTVSVKIYSEKVVIFHGQVKVAAHERVYGVADWKIQLEHYARTLLRKPGAVQGSLALMQMPAKIQELFQIHFQDNGRDFVLLIQYAAENGFTDKDIIRSYEALRLRGVHKVSADQIKAFMHANNEPQDGNGENVPAPEHRQQSRQIEDAAMGILVDLTRMMDSTQALTQIDSLN
;
A
#
# COMPACT_ATOMS: atom_id res chain seq x y z
N MET A 1 -12.41 23.86 -7.80
CA MET A 1 -11.44 22.87 -8.34
C MET A 1 -11.89 21.49 -7.92
N LYS A 2 -11.99 20.55 -8.86
CA LYS A 2 -12.27 19.14 -8.54
C LYS A 2 -10.94 18.51 -8.14
N ASN A 3 -10.78 18.11 -6.89
CA ASN A 3 -9.52 17.59 -6.35
C ASN A 3 -9.62 16.08 -6.14
N ILE A 4 -8.54 15.36 -6.43
CA ILE A 4 -8.38 13.95 -6.07
C ILE A 4 -7.82 13.88 -4.65
N HIS A 5 -8.44 13.08 -3.79
CA HIS A 5 -8.03 12.88 -2.41
C HIS A 5 -7.34 11.53 -2.26
N TYR A 6 -6.08 11.53 -1.82
CA TYR A 6 -5.34 10.30 -1.56
C TYR A 6 -5.28 10.04 -0.05
N SER A 7 -5.63 8.83 0.37
CA SER A 7 -5.53 8.45 1.78
C SER A 7 -4.08 8.38 2.26
N VAL A 8 -3.89 8.59 3.56
CA VAL A 8 -2.65 8.38 4.30
C VAL A 8 -2.95 7.56 5.54
N PRO A 9 -1.97 6.85 6.13
CA PRO A 9 -2.16 6.14 7.38
C PRO A 9 -2.80 7.04 8.43
N ASP A 10 -3.83 6.54 9.11
CA ASP A 10 -4.60 7.29 10.10
C ASP A 10 -3.71 7.78 11.26
N THR A 11 -2.52 7.20 11.44
CA THR A 11 -1.51 7.58 12.45
C THR A 11 -0.93 8.98 12.21
N LEU A 12 -1.22 9.55 11.03
CA LEU A 12 -0.80 10.87 10.59
C LEU A 12 -1.93 11.91 10.64
N VAL A 13 -3.08 11.59 11.23
CA VAL A 13 -4.15 12.57 11.46
C VAL A 13 -3.61 13.78 12.23
N GLY A 14 -3.85 14.98 11.70
CA GLY A 14 -3.38 16.25 12.26
C GLY A 14 -1.90 16.56 11.98
N LYS A 15 -1.19 15.73 11.23
CA LYS A 15 0.22 15.95 10.86
C LYS A 15 0.34 16.42 9.42
N THR A 16 1.33 17.26 9.16
CA THR A 16 1.71 17.67 7.80
C THR A 16 2.55 16.60 7.13
N VAL A 17 2.26 16.30 5.87
CA VAL A 17 3.00 15.35 5.05
C VAL A 17 3.58 16.05 3.83
N SER A 18 4.73 15.56 3.34
CA SER A 18 5.34 16.02 2.10
C SER A 18 4.89 15.11 0.97
N VAL A 19 4.46 15.69 -0.16
CA VAL A 19 3.93 14.94 -1.30
C VAL A 19 4.81 15.20 -2.51
N LYS A 20 5.28 14.13 -3.15
CA LYS A 20 5.98 14.16 -4.43
C LYS A 20 5.07 13.57 -5.51
N ILE A 21 4.78 14.37 -6.53
CA ILE A 21 3.83 14.02 -7.60
C ILE A 21 4.63 13.71 -8.87
N TYR A 22 4.46 12.51 -9.39
CA TYR A 22 5.06 12.02 -10.64
C TYR A 22 3.96 11.83 -11.70
N SER A 23 4.32 11.55 -12.95
CA SER A 23 3.33 11.31 -14.02
C SER A 23 2.41 10.11 -13.72
N GLU A 24 2.96 9.03 -13.16
CA GLU A 24 2.25 7.76 -12.92
C GLU A 24 1.78 7.59 -11.46
N LYS A 25 2.33 8.36 -10.52
CA LYS A 25 2.07 8.12 -9.09
C LYS A 25 2.21 9.35 -8.20
N VAL A 26 1.60 9.25 -7.02
CA VAL A 26 1.73 10.21 -5.92
C VAL A 26 2.40 9.50 -4.75
N VAL A 27 3.55 10.00 -4.31
CA VAL A 27 4.31 9.42 -3.19
C VAL A 27 4.27 10.38 -2.02
N ILE A 28 3.90 9.86 -0.85
CA ILE A 28 3.66 10.64 0.36
C ILE A 28 4.71 10.26 1.40
N PHE A 29 5.29 11.27 2.04
CA PHE A 29 6.34 11.15 3.05
C PHE A 29 5.91 11.84 4.34
N HIS A 30 6.34 11.28 5.47
CA HIS A 30 6.30 11.93 6.77
C HIS A 30 7.73 11.95 7.32
N GLY A 31 8.35 13.13 7.36
CA GLY A 31 9.79 13.25 7.53
C GLY A 31 10.54 12.63 6.35
N GLN A 32 11.46 11.70 6.63
CA GLN A 32 12.21 10.98 5.59
C GLN A 32 11.62 9.61 5.23
N VAL A 33 10.52 9.21 5.87
CA VAL A 33 9.92 7.90 5.67
C VAL A 33 8.79 8.00 4.67
N LYS A 34 8.84 7.16 3.64
CA LYS A 34 7.72 6.96 2.71
C LYS A 34 6.57 6.28 3.46
N VAL A 35 5.41 6.92 3.50
CA VAL A 35 4.24 6.46 4.27
C VAL A 35 3.10 5.96 3.39
N ALA A 36 3.03 6.41 2.13
CA ALA A 36 2.04 5.93 1.17
C ALA A 36 2.53 6.15 -0.26
N ALA A 37 2.01 5.35 -1.18
CA ALA A 37 2.14 5.59 -2.61
C ALA A 37 0.85 5.17 -3.32
N HIS A 38 0.36 6.03 -4.20
CA HIS A 38 -0.86 5.83 -4.97
C HIS A 38 -0.57 5.95 -6.46
N GLU A 39 -1.31 5.21 -7.29
CA GLU A 39 -1.39 5.50 -8.71
C GLU A 39 -1.99 6.89 -8.93
N ARG A 40 -1.40 7.69 -9.82
CA ARG A 40 -1.88 9.05 -10.07
C ARG A 40 -3.12 8.99 -10.95
N VAL A 41 -4.22 9.53 -10.45
CA VAL A 41 -5.47 9.64 -11.19
C VAL A 41 -5.69 11.06 -11.68
N TYR A 42 -6.16 11.16 -12.93
CA TYR A 42 -6.52 12.39 -13.59
C TYR A 42 -8.05 12.44 -13.80
N GLY A 43 -8.67 13.61 -13.66
CA GLY A 43 -10.08 13.81 -13.97
C GLY A 43 -10.92 14.33 -12.80
N VAL A 44 -12.10 13.73 -12.60
CA VAL A 44 -13.13 14.22 -11.67
C VAL A 44 -12.77 13.92 -10.22
N ALA A 45 -13.14 14.82 -9.31
CA ALA A 45 -12.91 14.68 -7.87
C ALA A 45 -13.33 13.30 -7.38
N ASP A 46 -12.37 12.57 -6.83
CA ASP A 46 -12.52 11.20 -6.36
C ASP A 46 -11.61 10.97 -5.15
N TRP A 47 -11.93 9.95 -4.38
CA TRP A 47 -11.14 9.49 -3.25
C TRP A 47 -10.40 8.24 -3.67
N LYS A 48 -9.07 8.24 -3.58
CA LYS A 48 -8.24 7.04 -3.73
C LYS A 48 -7.77 6.60 -2.36
N ILE A 49 -8.43 5.57 -1.86
CA ILE A 49 -8.23 5.11 -0.49
C ILE A 49 -7.77 3.67 -0.42
N GLN A 50 -6.85 3.43 0.50
CA GLN A 50 -6.24 2.14 0.79
C GLN A 50 -6.74 1.67 2.16
N LEU A 51 -7.14 0.40 2.26
CA LEU A 51 -7.75 -0.11 3.49
C LEU A 51 -6.75 -0.17 4.64
N GLU A 52 -5.51 -0.53 4.35
CA GLU A 52 -4.40 -0.58 5.28
C GLU A 52 -4.16 0.76 6.00
N HIS A 53 -4.47 1.90 5.35
CA HIS A 53 -4.35 3.22 5.98
C HIS A 53 -5.32 3.43 7.14
N TYR A 54 -6.41 2.67 7.19
CA TYR A 54 -7.42 2.76 8.24
C TYR A 54 -7.38 1.56 9.19
N ALA A 55 -6.34 0.72 9.13
CA ALA A 55 -6.25 -0.52 9.89
C ALA A 55 -6.49 -0.29 11.40
N ARG A 56 -5.84 0.71 12.01
CA ARG A 56 -6.04 1.02 13.45
C ARG A 56 -7.47 1.41 13.77
N THR A 57 -8.09 2.24 12.94
CA THR A 57 -9.49 2.64 13.09
C THR A 57 -10.44 1.45 12.94
N LEU A 58 -10.23 0.63 11.91
CA LEU A 58 -11.05 -0.54 11.61
C LEU A 58 -10.86 -1.67 12.64
N LEU A 59 -9.68 -1.83 13.22
CA LEU A 59 -9.45 -2.78 14.32
C LEU A 59 -10.22 -2.39 15.59
N ARG A 60 -10.46 -1.09 15.82
CA ARG A 60 -11.30 -0.60 16.91
C ARG A 60 -12.80 -0.73 16.60
N LYS A 61 -13.21 -0.63 15.33
CA LYS A 61 -14.60 -0.81 14.90
C LYS A 61 -14.68 -1.75 13.68
N PRO A 62 -14.53 -3.07 13.86
CA PRO A 62 -14.45 -4.00 12.74
C PRO A 62 -15.71 -4.08 11.88
N GLY A 63 -16.89 -3.86 12.48
CA GLY A 63 -18.15 -3.82 11.74
C GLY A 63 -18.23 -2.66 10.73
N ALA A 64 -17.34 -1.67 10.78
CA ALA A 64 -17.30 -0.59 9.80
C ALA A 64 -16.68 -1.02 8.46
N VAL A 65 -15.98 -2.16 8.40
CA VAL A 65 -15.30 -2.64 7.17
C VAL A 65 -16.30 -2.86 6.03
N GLN A 66 -17.43 -3.52 6.32
CA GLN A 66 -18.43 -3.90 5.31
C GLN A 66 -19.02 -2.69 4.56
N GLY A 67 -19.22 -1.56 5.25
CA GLY A 67 -19.75 -0.32 4.66
C GLY A 67 -18.67 0.68 4.25
N SER A 68 -17.39 0.31 4.33
CA SER A 68 -16.31 1.25 4.06
C SER A 68 -16.08 1.44 2.56
N LEU A 69 -15.83 2.69 2.16
CA LEU A 69 -15.33 2.99 0.82
C LEU A 69 -14.00 2.27 0.54
N ALA A 70 -13.22 1.98 1.59
CA ALA A 70 -11.95 1.29 1.48
C ALA A 70 -12.14 -0.12 0.92
N LEU A 71 -13.08 -0.88 1.48
CA LEU A 71 -13.44 -2.20 0.96
C LEU A 71 -14.01 -2.12 -0.46
N MET A 72 -14.88 -1.13 -0.74
CA MET A 72 -15.49 -0.95 -2.06
C MET A 72 -14.48 -0.66 -3.18
N GLN A 73 -13.34 -0.06 -2.85
CA GLN A 73 -12.25 0.23 -3.80
C GLN A 73 -11.25 -0.91 -3.95
N MET A 74 -11.29 -1.94 -3.09
CA MET A 74 -10.44 -3.12 -3.25
C MET A 74 -10.85 -3.94 -4.49
N PRO A 75 -9.98 -4.81 -5.03
CA PRO A 75 -10.35 -5.70 -6.11
C PRO A 75 -11.61 -6.51 -5.81
N ALA A 76 -12.47 -6.73 -6.81
CA ALA A 76 -13.74 -7.44 -6.64
C ALA A 76 -13.58 -8.82 -5.97
N LYS A 77 -12.45 -9.50 -6.22
CA LYS A 77 -12.13 -10.80 -5.63
C LYS A 77 -11.83 -10.73 -4.13
N ILE A 78 -11.23 -9.63 -3.66
CA ILE A 78 -11.03 -9.36 -2.23
C ILE A 78 -12.37 -9.03 -1.56
N GLN A 79 -13.25 -8.29 -2.25
CA GLN A 79 -14.61 -8.03 -1.76
C GLN A 79 -15.42 -9.34 -1.62
N GLU A 80 -15.34 -10.24 -2.61
CA GLU A 80 -15.93 -11.58 -2.55
C GLU A 80 -15.38 -12.37 -1.37
N LEU A 81 -14.04 -12.40 -1.20
CA LEU A 81 -13.37 -13.06 -0.08
C LEU A 81 -13.91 -12.55 1.27
N PHE A 82 -14.01 -11.23 1.43
CA PHE A 82 -14.57 -10.61 2.63
C PHE A 82 -16.01 -11.06 2.89
N GLN A 83 -16.87 -10.96 1.87
CA GLN A 83 -18.29 -11.27 1.99
C GLN A 83 -18.54 -12.74 2.35
N ILE A 84 -17.75 -13.67 1.81
CA ILE A 84 -17.95 -15.10 2.05
C ILE A 84 -17.35 -15.56 3.39
N HIS A 85 -16.16 -15.08 3.75
CA HIS A 85 -15.38 -15.66 4.86
C HIS A 85 -15.22 -14.74 6.07
N PHE A 86 -15.46 -13.44 5.93
CA PHE A 86 -15.14 -12.44 6.95
C PHE A 86 -16.28 -11.44 7.25
N GLN A 87 -17.49 -11.63 6.71
CA GLN A 87 -18.61 -10.71 6.92
C GLN A 87 -18.88 -10.48 8.42
N ASP A 88 -18.89 -11.56 9.21
CA ASP A 88 -19.08 -11.50 10.67
C ASP A 88 -17.77 -11.38 11.46
N ASN A 89 -16.62 -11.33 10.76
CA ASN A 89 -15.29 -11.28 11.35
C ASN A 89 -14.39 -10.27 10.62
N GLY A 90 -14.84 -9.00 10.59
CA GLY A 90 -14.08 -7.92 9.97
C GLY A 90 -12.71 -7.68 10.62
N ARG A 91 -12.51 -8.11 11.87
CA ARG A 91 -11.23 -7.93 12.57
C ARG A 91 -10.14 -8.77 11.92
N ASP A 92 -10.41 -10.06 11.69
CA ASP A 92 -9.43 -10.96 11.09
C ASP A 92 -9.13 -10.57 9.64
N PHE A 93 -10.11 -10.03 8.92
CA PHE A 93 -9.87 -9.47 7.60
C PHE A 93 -8.93 -8.26 7.64
N VAL A 94 -9.16 -7.31 8.53
CA VAL A 94 -8.27 -6.14 8.67
C VAL A 94 -6.87 -6.59 9.06
N LEU A 95 -6.73 -7.57 9.95
CA LEU A 95 -5.44 -8.17 10.30
C LEU A 95 -4.78 -8.87 9.10
N LEU A 96 -5.54 -9.53 8.24
CA LEU A 96 -5.01 -10.12 7.01
C LEU A 96 -4.47 -9.05 6.05
N ILE A 97 -5.23 -7.98 5.82
CA ILE A 97 -4.80 -6.89 4.93
C ILE A 97 -3.57 -6.18 5.51
N GLN A 98 -3.57 -5.88 6.81
CA GLN A 98 -2.42 -5.29 7.48
C GLN A 98 -1.19 -6.20 7.38
N TYR A 99 -1.36 -7.49 7.64
CA TYR A 99 -0.27 -8.47 7.52
C TYR A 99 0.32 -8.52 6.11
N ALA A 100 -0.54 -8.51 5.08
CA ALA A 100 -0.10 -8.52 3.70
C ALA A 100 0.77 -7.29 3.40
N ALA A 101 0.30 -6.09 3.77
CA ALA A 101 1.02 -4.84 3.58
C ALA A 101 2.38 -4.81 4.31
N GLU A 102 2.42 -5.26 5.57
CA GLU A 102 3.65 -5.28 6.39
C GLU A 102 4.72 -6.25 5.86
N ASN A 103 4.29 -7.32 5.17
CA ASN A 103 5.19 -8.33 4.59
C ASN A 103 5.42 -8.13 3.08
N GLY A 104 4.96 -7.01 2.51
CA GLY A 104 5.15 -6.68 1.10
C GLY A 104 4.33 -7.53 0.11
N PHE A 105 3.32 -8.25 0.60
CA PHE A 105 2.34 -8.92 -0.24
C PHE A 105 1.34 -7.92 -0.82
N THR A 106 0.85 -8.22 -2.01
CA THR A 106 -0.15 -7.44 -2.72
C THR A 106 -1.51 -8.13 -2.69
N ASP A 107 -2.56 -7.42 -3.10
CA ASP A 107 -3.89 -8.02 -3.29
C ASP A 107 -3.85 -9.25 -4.20
N LYS A 108 -2.95 -9.28 -5.19
CA LYS A 108 -2.78 -10.42 -6.10
C LYS A 108 -2.30 -11.67 -5.37
N ASP A 109 -1.45 -11.51 -4.37
CA ASP A 109 -0.91 -12.62 -3.59
C ASP A 109 -1.98 -13.21 -2.66
N ILE A 110 -2.81 -12.35 -2.06
CA ILE A 110 -4.01 -12.74 -1.31
C ILE A 110 -4.97 -13.52 -2.21
N ILE A 111 -5.29 -12.97 -3.39
CA ILE A 111 -6.21 -13.59 -4.36
C ILE A 111 -5.71 -14.96 -4.81
N ARG A 112 -4.44 -15.06 -5.23
CA ARG A 112 -3.83 -16.33 -5.64
C ARG A 112 -3.91 -17.38 -4.53
N SER A 113 -3.61 -16.98 -3.30
CA SER A 113 -3.66 -17.86 -2.13
C SER A 113 -5.08 -18.33 -1.82
N TYR A 114 -6.05 -17.43 -1.91
CA TYR A 114 -7.46 -17.75 -1.75
C TYR A 114 -7.96 -18.74 -2.83
N GLU A 115 -7.61 -18.52 -4.09
CA GLU A 115 -7.99 -19.40 -5.19
C GLU A 115 -7.35 -20.78 -5.06
N ALA A 116 -6.08 -20.87 -4.68
CA ALA A 116 -5.39 -22.12 -4.42
C ALA A 116 -6.07 -22.94 -3.30
N LEU A 117 -6.53 -22.27 -2.23
CA LEU A 117 -7.30 -22.91 -1.16
C LEU A 117 -8.64 -23.46 -1.65
N ARG A 118 -9.37 -22.68 -2.46
CA ARG A 118 -10.65 -23.13 -3.05
C ARG A 118 -10.47 -24.34 -3.97
N LEU A 119 -9.43 -24.35 -4.79
CA LEU A 119 -9.12 -25.48 -5.68
C LEU A 119 -8.83 -26.78 -4.91
N ARG A 120 -8.29 -26.67 -3.69
CA ARG A 120 -8.06 -27.81 -2.78
C ARG A 120 -9.31 -28.22 -2.00
N GLY A 121 -10.49 -27.64 -2.29
CA GLY A 121 -11.75 -27.96 -1.63
C GLY A 121 -11.93 -27.32 -0.26
N VAL A 122 -11.13 -26.30 0.09
CA VAL A 122 -11.31 -25.58 1.36
C VAL A 122 -12.50 -24.62 1.24
N HIS A 123 -13.62 -25.00 1.86
CA HIS A 123 -14.87 -24.23 1.80
C HIS A 123 -14.94 -23.08 2.81
N LYS A 124 -14.28 -23.21 3.96
CA LYS A 124 -14.16 -22.15 4.97
C LYS A 124 -12.71 -21.72 5.06
N VAL A 125 -12.41 -20.54 4.54
CA VAL A 125 -11.06 -20.01 4.45
C VAL A 125 -10.81 -19.03 5.58
N SER A 126 -9.81 -19.30 6.42
CA SER A 126 -9.37 -18.42 7.50
C SER A 126 -8.23 -17.49 7.05
N ALA A 127 -8.02 -16.39 7.78
CA ALA A 127 -6.90 -15.49 7.55
C ALA A 127 -5.56 -16.23 7.61
N ASP A 128 -5.37 -17.13 8.58
CA ASP A 128 -4.10 -17.84 8.76
C ASP A 128 -3.80 -18.85 7.64
N GLN A 129 -4.83 -19.49 7.08
CA GLN A 129 -4.65 -20.32 5.88
C GLN A 129 -4.19 -19.49 4.68
N ILE A 130 -4.77 -18.29 4.48
CA ILE A 130 -4.33 -17.38 3.41
C ILE A 130 -2.89 -16.95 3.65
N LYS A 131 -2.52 -16.54 4.88
CA LYS A 131 -1.15 -16.18 5.24
C LYS A 131 -0.15 -17.29 4.94
N ALA A 132 -0.46 -18.52 5.35
CA ALA A 132 0.39 -19.68 5.10
C ALA A 132 0.60 -19.91 3.59
N PHE A 133 -0.46 -19.80 2.79
CA PHE A 133 -0.37 -19.98 1.34
C PHE A 133 0.33 -18.83 0.62
N MET A 134 0.23 -17.59 1.14
CA MET A 134 0.98 -16.47 0.58
C MET A 134 2.49 -16.73 0.66
N HIS A 135 2.98 -17.28 1.77
CA HIS A 135 4.38 -17.69 1.91
C HIS A 135 4.73 -18.91 1.06
N ALA A 136 3.91 -19.96 1.09
CA ALA A 136 4.18 -21.18 0.31
C ALA A 136 4.22 -20.94 -1.21
N ASN A 137 3.49 -19.94 -1.71
CA ASN A 137 3.48 -19.57 -3.13
C ASN A 137 4.55 -18.52 -3.49
N ASN A 138 5.24 -17.92 -2.50
CA ASN A 138 6.34 -16.97 -2.71
C ASN A 138 7.72 -17.62 -2.58
N GLU A 139 7.81 -18.88 -2.12
CA GLU A 139 9.05 -19.64 -2.27
C GLU A 139 9.32 -19.88 -3.76
N PRO A 140 10.55 -19.64 -4.26
CA PRO A 140 10.88 -19.87 -5.65
C PRO A 140 10.60 -21.32 -6.02
N GLN A 141 9.62 -21.53 -6.90
CA GLN A 141 9.49 -22.79 -7.59
C GLN A 141 10.64 -22.87 -8.60
N ASP A 142 11.74 -23.51 -8.20
CA ASP A 142 12.74 -24.01 -9.13
C ASP A 142 12.04 -25.00 -10.08
N GLY A 143 11.66 -24.54 -11.27
CA GLY A 143 11.18 -25.43 -12.32
C GLY A 143 10.11 -24.85 -13.24
N ASN A 144 10.59 -24.36 -14.39
CA ASN A 144 9.93 -24.39 -15.70
C ASN A 144 8.79 -23.41 -16.01
N GLY A 145 9.16 -22.35 -16.74
CA GLY A 145 8.59 -22.05 -18.06
C GLY A 145 7.37 -21.12 -18.14
N GLU A 146 7.60 -19.80 -18.16
CA GLU A 146 7.02 -18.87 -19.14
C GLU A 146 7.69 -17.50 -18.98
N ASN A 147 8.08 -16.87 -20.10
CA ASN A 147 8.78 -15.58 -20.15
C ASN A 147 7.91 -14.44 -19.56
N VAL A 148 8.01 -14.24 -18.25
CA VAL A 148 7.60 -13.03 -17.53
C VAL A 148 8.90 -12.29 -17.15
N PRO A 149 9.00 -10.95 -17.28
CA PRO A 149 10.22 -10.23 -16.90
C PRO A 149 10.56 -10.57 -15.45
N ALA A 150 11.77 -11.10 -15.24
CA ALA A 150 12.21 -11.66 -13.97
C ALA A 150 12.01 -10.69 -12.78
N PRO A 151 11.71 -11.20 -11.58
CA PRO A 151 11.57 -10.39 -10.36
C PRO A 151 12.79 -9.51 -10.06
N GLU A 152 13.98 -9.91 -10.54
CA GLU A 152 15.23 -9.15 -10.43
C GLU A 152 15.14 -7.74 -11.04
N HIS A 153 14.59 -7.59 -12.25
CA HIS A 153 14.50 -6.27 -12.89
C HIS A 153 13.53 -5.32 -12.17
N ARG A 154 12.45 -5.85 -11.58
CA ARG A 154 11.50 -5.06 -10.80
C ARG A 154 12.09 -4.67 -9.44
N GLN A 155 12.84 -5.56 -8.79
CA GLN A 155 13.58 -5.25 -7.58
C GLN A 155 14.68 -4.23 -7.84
N GLN A 156 15.44 -4.37 -8.92
CA GLN A 156 16.48 -3.42 -9.31
C GLN A 156 15.89 -2.03 -9.61
N SER A 157 14.76 -1.97 -10.31
CA SER A 157 14.04 -0.71 -10.56
C SER A 157 13.54 -0.05 -9.27
N ARG A 158 13.01 -0.83 -8.31
CA ARG A 158 12.63 -0.32 -6.98
C ARG A 158 13.83 0.20 -6.19
N GLN A 159 14.96 -0.52 -6.21
CA GLN A 159 16.19 -0.11 -5.53
C GLN A 159 16.78 1.16 -6.13
N ILE A 160 16.81 1.27 -7.47
CA ILE A 160 17.25 2.48 -8.16
C ILE A 160 16.35 3.66 -7.79
N GLU A 161 15.03 3.43 -7.76
CA GLU A 161 14.09 4.47 -7.38
C GLU A 161 14.28 4.91 -5.93
N ASP A 162 14.33 3.97 -4.97
CA ASP A 162 14.52 4.30 -3.55
C ASP A 162 15.85 5.02 -3.30
N ALA A 163 16.93 4.61 -3.99
CA ALA A 163 18.23 5.28 -3.93
C ALA A 163 18.20 6.69 -4.53
N ALA A 164 17.60 6.86 -5.71
CA ALA A 164 17.42 8.16 -6.34
C ALA A 164 16.56 9.09 -5.48
N MET A 165 15.54 8.53 -4.80
CA MET A 165 14.70 9.27 -3.87
C MET A 165 15.48 9.77 -2.66
N GLY A 166 16.38 8.96 -2.10
CA GLY A 166 17.31 9.38 -1.04
C GLY A 166 18.16 10.58 -1.48
N ILE A 167 18.81 10.46 -2.63
CA ILE A 167 19.68 11.51 -3.18
C ILE A 167 18.92 12.82 -3.40
N LEU A 168 17.70 12.76 -3.96
CA LEU A 168 16.87 13.95 -4.18
C LEU A 168 16.45 14.63 -2.87
N VAL A 169 16.20 13.85 -1.81
CA VAL A 169 15.89 14.40 -0.48
C VAL A 169 17.12 15.12 0.11
N ASP A 170 18.30 14.52 -0.03
CA ASP A 170 19.54 15.12 0.48
C ASP A 170 19.91 16.40 -0.29
N LEU A 171 19.76 16.41 -1.61
CA LEU A 171 19.93 17.61 -2.42
C LEU A 171 18.95 18.71 -2.03
N THR A 172 17.68 18.37 -1.80
CA THR A 172 16.67 19.35 -1.35
C THR A 172 17.08 19.98 -0.01
N ARG A 173 17.56 19.17 0.94
CA ARG A 173 18.07 19.66 2.23
C ARG A 173 19.25 20.61 2.07
N MET A 174 20.22 20.28 1.21
CA MET A 174 21.36 21.15 0.96
C MET A 174 20.91 22.51 0.41
N MET A 175 19.93 22.52 -0.49
CA MET A 175 19.38 23.75 -1.06
C MET A 175 18.63 24.60 -0.01
N ASP A 176 17.80 23.98 0.84
CA ASP A 176 17.09 24.67 1.92
C ASP A 176 18.06 25.27 2.96
N SER A 177 19.13 24.53 3.29
CA SER A 177 20.19 24.99 4.21
C SER A 177 20.97 26.18 3.64
N THR A 178 21.22 26.17 2.33
CA THR A 178 21.94 27.24 1.63
C THR A 178 21.08 28.51 1.50
N GLN A 179 19.77 28.35 1.35
CA GLN A 179 18.81 29.48 1.40
C GLN A 179 18.72 30.11 2.80
N ALA A 180 18.79 29.30 3.86
CA ALA A 180 18.81 29.81 5.24
C ALA A 180 20.09 30.61 5.54
N LEU A 181 21.26 30.16 5.06
CA LEU A 181 22.53 30.88 5.23
C LEU A 181 22.57 32.19 4.43
N THR A 182 22.05 32.19 3.20
CA THR A 182 22.01 33.42 2.36
C THR A 182 21.04 34.47 2.87
N GLN A 183 19.98 34.10 3.61
CA GLN A 183 19.10 35.05 4.30
C GLN A 183 19.76 35.68 5.55
N ILE A 184 20.70 35.01 6.20
CA ILE A 184 21.42 35.55 7.36
C ILE A 184 22.48 36.57 6.92
N ASP A 185 23.16 36.31 5.80
CA ASP A 185 24.18 37.22 5.25
C ASP A 185 23.60 38.48 4.58
N SER A 186 22.29 38.53 4.31
CA SER A 186 21.60 39.71 3.75
C SER A 186 20.89 40.59 4.79
N LEU A 187 21.10 40.29 6.09
CA LEU A 187 20.59 41.07 7.24
C LEU A 187 21.71 41.77 8.04
N ASN A 188 22.96 41.73 7.58
CA ASN A 188 24.10 42.52 8.09
C ASN A 188 24.58 43.53 7.03
#